data_AF-A0A419GKA9-F1
#
_entry.id   AF-A0A419GKA9-F1
#
_cell.length_a   1.000
_cell.length_b   1.000
_cell.length_c   1.000
_cell.angle_alpha   90.00
_cell.angle_beta   90.00
_cell.angle_gamma   90.00
#
_symmetry.space_group_name_H-M   'P 1'
#
loop_
_entity.id
_entity.type
_entity.pdbx_description
1 polymer ?
#
loop_
_entity_poly.entity_id
_entity_poly.type
_entity_poly.pdbx_seq_one_letter_code
_entity_poly.pdbx_strand_id
1 'polypeptide(L)'
;MKKIFTMILINLCFFMFISHVYAAAGKIAKLTGEVSWRDRANVPYKKAKEGLEFKEGYWIKTGKNGWAKLSLSDRSTFTLANNTELEIDKFLVSTDKKEGVFKLTQGKLRATVTRLAGQQTNFKVKSPTAVAGIKGTEFMMMTQGYANVLFGNEGKAEIGGDSASNKPLTADTMVQNTRGITPTDPVKVEQNTPLYTAKEGFEKITAAQPPEEWEASGNLPHIIARWNIQHGHYLADSGKYEEALYVFQIALDLSDKLEIRGDARLERGAVYSRFLRNQEAALAEYLLILEEYPISPQRETALYLTGILLDEMGFTKRAKERLLQYKSEFPNGKHIGNVETYLQRIKD
;
A
#
# COMPACT_ATOMS: atom_id res chain seq x y z
N MET A 1 51.13 -12.34 -48.08
CA MET A 1 49.87 -12.99 -47.61
C MET A 1 49.97 -13.54 -46.17
N LYS A 2 51.06 -14.21 -45.75
CA LYS A 2 51.19 -14.72 -44.36
C LYS A 2 51.07 -13.64 -43.27
N LYS A 3 51.66 -12.44 -43.44
CA LYS A 3 51.62 -11.35 -42.43
C LYS A 3 50.23 -10.71 -42.25
N ILE A 4 49.38 -10.69 -43.29
CA ILE A 4 48.00 -10.18 -43.20
C ILE A 4 47.11 -11.19 -42.47
N PHE A 5 47.34 -12.49 -42.66
CA PHE A 5 46.63 -13.54 -41.95
C PHE A 5 46.97 -13.56 -40.44
N THR A 6 48.23 -13.30 -40.08
CA THR A 6 48.63 -13.18 -38.66
C THR A 6 48.05 -11.94 -37.98
N MET A 7 47.88 -10.83 -38.72
CA MET A 7 47.32 -9.59 -38.18
C MET A 7 45.79 -9.66 -37.96
N ILE A 8 45.07 -10.41 -38.81
CA ILE A 8 43.64 -10.70 -38.63
C ILE A 8 43.42 -11.66 -37.44
N LEU A 9 44.33 -12.63 -37.22
CA LEU A 9 44.22 -13.57 -36.09
C LEU A 9 44.47 -12.89 -34.73
N ILE A 10 45.31 -11.85 -34.67
CA ILE A 10 45.56 -11.06 -33.44
C ILE A 10 44.39 -10.11 -33.14
N ASN A 11 43.70 -9.59 -34.18
CA ASN A 11 42.50 -8.75 -33.99
C ASN A 11 41.26 -9.57 -33.62
N LEU A 12 41.18 -10.84 -34.07
CA LEU A 12 40.09 -11.76 -33.71
C LEU A 12 40.17 -12.25 -32.26
N CYS A 13 41.36 -12.26 -31.64
CA CYS A 13 41.54 -12.57 -30.21
C CYS A 13 41.20 -11.40 -29.27
N PHE A 14 41.09 -10.17 -29.78
CA PHE A 14 40.76 -9.00 -28.95
C PHE A 14 39.24 -8.77 -28.79
N PHE A 15 38.42 -9.57 -29.49
CA PHE A 15 36.97 -9.67 -29.27
C PHE A 15 36.63 -10.76 -28.24
N MET A 16 37.47 -10.92 -27.20
CA MET A 16 37.03 -11.57 -25.97
C MET A 16 35.93 -10.70 -25.37
N PHE A 17 34.68 -11.09 -25.62
CA PHE A 17 33.52 -10.61 -24.89
C PHE A 17 33.88 -10.61 -23.40
N ILE A 18 34.01 -9.43 -22.81
CA ILE A 18 34.07 -9.27 -21.36
C ILE A 18 32.70 -9.69 -20.84
N SER A 19 32.52 -10.99 -20.63
CA SER A 19 31.40 -11.55 -19.91
C SER A 19 31.50 -11.03 -18.50
N HIS A 20 30.80 -9.93 -18.22
CA HIS A 20 30.60 -9.46 -16.86
C HIS A 20 29.86 -10.58 -16.13
N VAL A 21 30.61 -11.35 -15.34
CA VAL A 21 30.04 -12.31 -14.40
C VAL A 21 29.39 -11.47 -13.29
N TYR A 22 28.17 -11.01 -13.54
CA TYR A 22 27.37 -10.40 -12.49
C TYR A 22 27.11 -11.48 -11.44
N ALA A 23 27.70 -11.28 -10.26
CA ALA A 23 27.46 -12.09 -9.09
C ALA A 23 25.96 -12.12 -8.78
N ALA A 24 25.46 -13.26 -8.30
CA ALA A 24 24.07 -13.37 -7.88
C ALA A 24 23.79 -12.37 -6.73
N ALA A 25 22.68 -11.66 -6.83
CA ALA A 25 22.20 -10.82 -5.74
C ALA A 25 21.67 -11.68 -4.57
N GLY A 26 21.19 -12.88 -4.89
CA GLY A 26 20.73 -13.86 -3.92
C GLY A 26 20.12 -15.08 -4.58
N LYS A 27 19.39 -15.87 -3.79
CA LYS A 27 18.64 -17.04 -4.26
C LYS A 27 17.28 -17.17 -3.59
N ILE A 28 16.35 -17.84 -4.27
CA ILE A 28 15.10 -18.29 -3.65
C ILE A 28 15.43 -19.47 -2.74
N ALA A 29 15.45 -19.23 -1.44
CA ALA A 29 15.84 -20.21 -0.44
C ALA A 29 14.75 -21.26 -0.19
N LYS A 30 13.49 -20.84 -0.21
CA LYS A 30 12.33 -21.71 -0.06
C LYS A 30 11.13 -21.10 -0.78
N LEU A 31 10.26 -21.92 -1.35
CA LEU A 31 9.00 -21.45 -1.94
C LEU A 31 7.86 -22.46 -1.78
N THR A 32 6.62 -21.98 -1.79
CA THR A 32 5.42 -22.81 -1.90
C THR A 32 4.38 -22.15 -2.79
N GLY A 33 3.49 -22.96 -3.36
CA GLY A 33 2.43 -22.49 -4.26
C GLY A 33 2.97 -21.88 -5.57
N GLU A 34 2.23 -20.92 -6.10
CA GLU A 34 2.59 -20.24 -7.34
C GLU A 34 3.67 -19.18 -7.11
N VAL A 35 4.90 -19.47 -7.54
CA VAL A 35 6.01 -18.51 -7.57
C VAL A 35 6.60 -18.49 -8.97
N SER A 36 6.79 -17.29 -9.48
CA SER A 36 7.31 -17.03 -10.82
C SER A 36 8.34 -15.92 -10.80
N TRP A 37 9.14 -15.84 -11.86
CA TRP A 37 10.17 -14.81 -12.01
C TRP A 37 10.36 -14.40 -13.48
N ARG A 38 10.97 -13.24 -13.70
CA ARG A 38 11.49 -12.81 -15.00
C ARG A 38 12.84 -12.11 -14.81
N ASP A 39 13.68 -12.14 -15.84
CA ASP A 39 15.04 -11.60 -15.82
C ASP A 39 15.12 -10.10 -16.11
N ARG A 40 14.08 -9.53 -16.71
CA ARG A 40 13.94 -8.10 -17.01
C ARG A 40 12.48 -7.72 -17.24
N ALA A 41 12.21 -6.41 -17.24
CA ALA A 41 10.89 -5.87 -17.55
C ALA A 41 10.39 -6.32 -18.94
N ASN A 42 9.06 -6.40 -19.08
CA ASN A 42 8.35 -6.71 -20.34
C ASN A 42 8.63 -8.10 -20.94
N VAL A 43 9.19 -9.02 -20.14
CA VAL A 43 9.30 -10.45 -20.50
C VAL A 43 8.27 -11.26 -19.71
N PRO A 44 7.65 -12.30 -20.30
CA PRO A 44 6.75 -13.19 -19.58
C PRO A 44 7.39 -13.85 -18.36
N TYR A 45 6.60 -13.97 -17.30
CA TYR A 45 6.99 -14.69 -16.10
C TYR A 45 7.16 -16.19 -16.38
N LYS A 46 8.19 -16.79 -15.77
CA LYS A 46 8.48 -18.23 -15.80
C LYS A 46 8.36 -18.80 -14.39
N LYS A 47 8.02 -20.08 -14.28
CA LYS A 47 7.94 -20.75 -12.97
C LYS A 47 9.29 -20.70 -12.25
N ALA A 48 9.28 -20.32 -10.98
CA ALA A 48 10.44 -20.34 -10.12
C ALA A 48 10.64 -21.72 -9.48
N LYS A 49 11.87 -22.00 -9.06
CA LYS A 49 12.23 -23.20 -8.29
C LYS A 49 13.14 -22.80 -7.13
N GLU A 50 13.16 -23.62 -6.08
CA GLU A 50 14.12 -23.43 -4.98
C GLU A 50 15.55 -23.51 -5.51
N GLY A 51 16.43 -22.70 -4.91
CA GLY A 51 17.81 -22.54 -5.35
C GLY A 51 18.00 -21.67 -6.60
N LEU A 52 16.93 -21.16 -7.22
CA LEU A 52 17.06 -20.19 -8.32
C LEU A 52 17.83 -18.96 -7.83
N GLU A 53 18.98 -18.70 -8.44
CA GLU A 53 19.74 -17.48 -8.25
C GLU A 53 19.11 -16.32 -9.02
N PHE A 54 18.98 -15.18 -8.35
CA PHE A 54 18.48 -13.95 -8.95
C PHE A 54 19.56 -12.88 -8.97
N LYS A 55 19.48 -11.97 -9.94
CA LYS A 55 20.42 -10.87 -10.16
C LYS A 55 19.68 -9.53 -10.14
N GLU A 56 20.43 -8.45 -10.20
CA GLU A 56 19.88 -7.14 -10.51
C GLU A 56 19.04 -7.19 -11.81
N GLY A 57 17.90 -6.48 -11.80
CA GLY A 57 16.91 -6.48 -12.88
C GLY A 57 15.87 -7.61 -12.81
N TYR A 58 16.06 -8.60 -11.94
CA TYR A 58 15.10 -9.72 -11.83
C TYR A 58 13.85 -9.30 -11.07
N TRP A 59 12.74 -9.93 -11.44
CA TRP A 59 11.47 -9.79 -10.75
C TRP A 59 11.04 -11.14 -10.20
N ILE A 60 10.45 -11.14 -9.02
CA ILE A 60 9.91 -12.31 -8.35
C ILE A 60 8.46 -12.01 -8.00
N LYS A 61 7.56 -12.92 -8.40
CA LYS A 61 6.12 -12.78 -8.22
C LYS A 61 5.52 -14.00 -7.55
N THR A 62 4.69 -13.78 -6.54
CA THR A 62 3.87 -14.81 -5.89
C THR A 62 2.40 -14.65 -6.29
N GLY A 63 1.73 -15.77 -6.57
CA GLY A 63 0.29 -15.81 -6.84
C GLY A 63 -0.55 -15.87 -5.56
N LYS A 64 -1.84 -16.22 -5.70
CA LYS A 64 -2.83 -16.24 -4.61
C LYS A 64 -2.49 -17.17 -3.44
N ASN A 65 -1.77 -18.27 -3.72
CA ASN A 65 -1.28 -19.25 -2.76
C ASN A 65 0.26 -19.28 -2.69
N GLY A 66 0.91 -18.30 -3.31
CA GLY A 66 2.37 -18.24 -3.44
C GLY A 66 3.03 -17.67 -2.20
N TRP A 67 4.16 -18.24 -1.82
CA TRP A 67 5.01 -17.73 -0.75
C TRP A 67 6.47 -18.00 -1.13
N ALA A 68 7.36 -17.03 -0.88
CA ALA A 68 8.78 -17.19 -1.20
C ALA A 68 9.67 -16.53 -0.15
N LYS A 69 10.69 -17.27 0.30
CA LYS A 69 11.79 -16.73 1.10
C LYS A 69 13.02 -16.55 0.21
N LEU A 70 13.52 -15.34 0.18
CA LEU A 70 14.72 -14.93 -0.54
C LEU A 70 15.87 -14.78 0.46
N SER A 71 17.02 -15.36 0.12
CA SER A 71 18.27 -15.12 0.83
C SER A 71 19.20 -14.33 -0.07
N LEU A 72 19.55 -13.13 0.35
CA LEU A 72 20.47 -12.26 -0.38
C LEU A 72 21.91 -12.63 -0.04
N SER A 73 22.85 -12.30 -0.92
CA SER A 73 24.26 -12.68 -0.74
C SER A 73 24.94 -11.98 0.44
N ASP A 74 24.35 -10.89 0.98
CA ASP A 74 24.80 -10.20 2.20
C ASP A 74 24.22 -10.79 3.51
N ARG A 75 23.53 -11.93 3.43
CA ARG A 75 22.79 -12.59 4.53
C ARG A 75 21.50 -11.88 4.95
N SER A 76 21.05 -10.83 4.26
CA SER A 76 19.70 -10.30 4.46
C SER A 76 18.66 -11.29 3.93
N THR A 77 17.45 -11.28 4.48
CA THR A 77 16.37 -12.18 4.06
C THR A 77 15.06 -11.44 3.84
N PHE A 78 14.41 -11.72 2.71
CA PHE A 78 13.13 -11.15 2.34
C PHE A 78 12.09 -12.27 2.23
N THR A 79 10.92 -12.11 2.85
CA THR A 79 9.81 -13.05 2.73
C THR A 79 8.66 -12.37 1.99
N LEU A 80 8.24 -12.96 0.87
CA LEU A 80 7.11 -12.51 0.06
C LEU A 80 5.88 -13.36 0.39
N ALA A 81 4.81 -12.71 0.83
CA ALA A 81 3.50 -13.36 1.00
C ALA A 81 2.78 -13.47 -0.36
N ASN A 82 1.56 -13.98 -0.39
CA ASN A 82 0.77 -14.10 -1.61
C ASN A 82 0.49 -12.74 -2.29
N ASN A 83 0.24 -12.80 -3.60
CA ASN A 83 -0.05 -11.65 -4.46
C ASN A 83 1.00 -10.54 -4.38
N THR A 84 2.28 -10.92 -4.38
CA THR A 84 3.41 -10.00 -4.22
C THR A 84 4.26 -9.96 -5.49
N GLU A 85 4.70 -8.77 -5.88
CA GLU A 85 5.59 -8.58 -7.03
C GLU A 85 6.73 -7.62 -6.66
N LEU A 86 7.94 -8.19 -6.61
CA LEU A 86 9.17 -7.53 -6.18
C LEU A 86 10.18 -7.48 -7.34
N GLU A 87 10.69 -6.30 -7.65
CA GLU A 87 11.85 -6.10 -8.52
C GLU A 87 13.12 -5.89 -7.67
N ILE A 88 14.21 -6.58 -8.03
CA ILE A 88 15.55 -6.35 -7.51
C ILE A 88 16.21 -5.30 -8.42
N ASP A 89 15.91 -4.02 -8.17
CA ASP A 89 16.30 -2.90 -9.02
C ASP A 89 17.80 -2.61 -8.98
N LYS A 90 18.39 -2.70 -7.79
CA LYS A 90 19.84 -2.53 -7.59
C LYS A 90 20.32 -3.40 -6.46
N PHE A 91 21.46 -4.07 -6.62
CA PHE A 91 22.08 -4.76 -5.50
C PHE A 91 23.60 -4.83 -5.64
N LEU A 92 24.29 -4.12 -4.76
CA LEU A 92 25.74 -4.03 -4.72
C LEU A 92 26.23 -4.32 -3.30
N VAL A 93 27.17 -5.25 -3.18
CA VAL A 93 27.84 -5.58 -1.92
C VAL A 93 29.34 -5.50 -2.14
N SER A 94 30.01 -4.68 -1.34
CA SER A 94 31.47 -4.60 -1.23
C SER A 94 31.87 -4.73 0.25
N THR A 95 33.18 -4.79 0.51
CA THR A 95 33.74 -4.88 1.87
C THR A 95 33.19 -3.79 2.79
N ASP A 96 33.13 -2.55 2.30
CA ASP A 96 32.81 -1.38 3.14
C ASP A 96 31.36 -0.89 2.99
N LYS A 97 30.67 -1.31 1.92
CA LYS A 97 29.34 -0.78 1.58
C LYS A 97 28.43 -1.85 1.03
N LYS A 98 27.17 -1.82 1.46
CA LYS A 98 26.07 -2.53 0.82
C LYS A 98 24.95 -1.58 0.44
N GLU A 99 24.51 -1.70 -0.80
CA GLU A 99 23.46 -0.88 -1.39
C GLU A 99 22.43 -1.79 -2.05
N GLY A 100 21.17 -1.60 -1.69
CA GLY A 100 20.06 -2.38 -2.23
C GLY A 100 18.88 -1.48 -2.54
N VAL A 101 18.32 -1.61 -3.74
CA VAL A 101 17.05 -0.98 -4.11
C VAL A 101 16.11 -2.09 -4.57
N PHE A 102 14.97 -2.20 -3.91
CA PHE A 102 13.94 -3.17 -4.22
C PHE A 102 12.64 -2.44 -4.44
N LYS A 103 11.89 -2.76 -5.49
CA LYS A 103 10.59 -2.15 -5.74
C LYS A 103 9.49 -3.18 -5.49
N LEU A 104 8.71 -2.94 -4.45
CA LEU A 104 7.49 -3.66 -4.12
C LEU A 104 6.32 -2.97 -4.82
N THR A 105 5.94 -3.49 -5.98
CA THR A 105 4.87 -2.90 -6.80
C THR A 105 3.49 -3.16 -6.20
N GLN A 106 3.31 -4.33 -5.61
CA GLN A 106 2.11 -4.75 -4.87
C GLN A 106 2.45 -5.92 -3.95
N GLY A 107 1.59 -6.15 -2.95
CA GLY A 107 1.64 -7.31 -2.06
C GLY A 107 2.34 -7.01 -0.75
N LYS A 108 2.94 -8.05 -0.15
CA LYS A 108 3.33 -8.07 1.25
C LYS A 108 4.73 -8.66 1.41
N LEU A 109 5.61 -7.87 2.03
CA LEU A 109 7.02 -8.19 2.23
C LEU A 109 7.38 -8.06 3.71
N ARG A 110 8.15 -9.02 4.24
CA ARG A 110 8.99 -8.83 5.43
C ARG A 110 10.44 -8.78 5.01
N ALA A 111 11.16 -7.76 5.44
CA ALA A 111 12.57 -7.58 5.14
C ALA A 111 13.38 -7.51 6.43
N THR A 112 14.32 -8.45 6.58
CA THR A 112 15.31 -8.48 7.66
C THR A 112 16.67 -8.15 7.06
N VAL A 113 17.18 -6.95 7.34
CA VAL A 113 18.44 -6.46 6.76
C VAL A 113 19.58 -6.60 7.76
N THR A 114 20.53 -7.49 7.45
CA THR A 114 21.66 -7.82 8.34
C THR A 114 22.66 -6.68 8.45
N ARG A 115 22.95 -6.18 9.65
CA ARG A 115 23.98 -5.14 9.82
C ARG A 115 25.32 -5.77 10.20
N LEU A 116 26.40 -5.34 9.55
CA LEU A 116 27.78 -5.67 9.94
C LEU A 116 28.49 -4.43 10.45
N ALA A 117 29.23 -4.56 11.55
CA ALA A 117 30.01 -3.48 12.12
C ALA A 117 31.04 -2.97 11.10
N GLY A 118 31.18 -1.64 10.98
CA GLY A 118 32.08 -0.99 10.01
C GLY A 118 31.55 -0.90 8.58
N GLN A 119 30.45 -1.58 8.23
CA GLN A 119 29.89 -1.57 6.88
C GLN A 119 28.73 -0.56 6.73
N GLN A 120 28.81 0.32 5.73
CA GLN A 120 27.71 1.23 5.41
C GLN A 120 26.57 0.47 4.74
N THR A 121 25.35 0.61 5.29
CA THR A 121 24.14 -0.02 4.77
C THR A 121 23.19 1.03 4.21
N ASN A 122 22.85 0.92 2.92
CA ASN A 122 21.88 1.78 2.25
C ASN A 122 20.87 0.93 1.48
N PHE A 123 19.91 0.35 2.20
CA PHE A 123 18.83 -0.42 1.59
C PHE A 123 17.59 0.46 1.44
N LYS A 124 16.88 0.29 0.34
CA LYS A 124 15.61 0.96 0.06
C LYS A 124 14.60 -0.03 -0.46
N VAL A 125 13.44 -0.11 0.18
CA VAL A 125 12.25 -0.72 -0.41
C VAL A 125 11.35 0.40 -0.88
N LYS A 126 11.02 0.40 -2.17
CA LYS A 126 10.20 1.41 -2.82
C LYS A 126 8.86 0.81 -3.22
N SER A 127 7.80 1.58 -3.11
CA SER A 127 6.53 1.34 -3.79
C SER A 127 6.27 2.45 -4.80
N PRO A 128 5.11 2.49 -5.47
CA PRO A 128 4.75 3.62 -6.33
C PRO A 128 4.75 4.99 -5.62
N THR A 129 4.57 5.02 -4.29
CA THR A 129 4.31 6.26 -3.52
C THR A 129 5.15 6.40 -2.24
N ALA A 130 5.88 5.36 -1.84
CA ALA A 130 6.69 5.38 -0.62
C ALA A 130 8.11 4.84 -0.83
N VAL A 131 9.04 5.32 0.00
CA VAL A 131 10.41 4.81 0.07
C VAL A 131 10.77 4.53 1.53
N ALA A 132 10.99 3.27 1.87
CA ALA A 132 11.53 2.84 3.16
C ALA A 132 13.05 2.75 3.09
N GLY A 133 13.75 3.71 3.70
CA GLY A 133 15.21 3.72 3.87
C GLY A 133 15.64 2.93 5.11
N ILE A 134 16.45 1.90 4.93
CA ILE A 134 16.75 0.88 5.94
C ILE A 134 18.23 0.88 6.29
N LYS A 135 18.54 0.91 7.59
CA LYS A 135 19.91 0.93 8.14
C LYS A 135 20.13 -0.16 9.22
N GLY A 136 19.76 -1.39 8.89
CA GLY A 136 19.82 -2.54 9.82
C GLY A 136 18.55 -2.62 10.65
N THR A 137 17.49 -3.14 10.04
CA THR A 137 16.11 -3.08 10.55
C THR A 137 15.40 -4.34 10.10
N GLU A 138 14.47 -4.80 10.93
CA GLU A 138 13.42 -5.70 10.51
C GLU A 138 12.10 -4.94 10.45
N PHE A 139 11.42 -5.01 9.30
CA PHE A 139 10.12 -4.40 9.12
C PHE A 139 9.27 -5.19 8.13
N MET A 140 7.98 -4.92 8.14
CA MET A 140 7.00 -5.46 7.20
C MET A 140 6.37 -4.32 6.41
N MET A 141 6.13 -4.52 5.13
CA MET A 141 5.53 -3.54 4.23
C MET A 141 4.49 -4.20 3.33
N MET A 142 3.28 -3.65 3.35
CA MET A 142 2.20 -3.98 2.43
C MET A 142 2.00 -2.81 1.47
N THR A 143 1.96 -3.10 0.17
CA THR A 143 1.60 -2.15 -0.89
C THR A 143 0.31 -2.65 -1.56
N GLN A 144 -0.74 -1.84 -1.55
CA GLN A 144 -2.00 -2.14 -2.23
C GLN A 144 -2.52 -0.89 -2.94
N GLY A 145 -2.60 -0.98 -4.28
CA GLY A 145 -2.84 0.19 -5.12
C GLY A 145 -1.74 1.22 -4.88
N TYR A 146 -2.11 2.33 -4.23
CA TYR A 146 -1.18 3.40 -3.86
C TYR A 146 -0.97 3.53 -2.36
N ALA A 147 -1.72 2.78 -1.55
CA ALA A 147 -1.55 2.74 -0.11
C ALA A 147 -0.37 1.83 0.27
N ASN A 148 0.38 2.30 1.25
CA ASN A 148 1.46 1.58 1.87
C ASN A 148 1.23 1.53 3.37
N VAL A 149 1.43 0.35 3.96
CA VAL A 149 1.38 0.15 5.41
C VAL A 149 2.68 -0.53 5.83
N LEU A 150 3.39 0.10 6.75
CA LEU A 150 4.67 -0.38 7.25
C LEU A 150 4.62 -0.58 8.76
N PHE A 151 5.07 -1.74 9.22
CA PHE A 151 5.23 -2.07 10.64
C PHE A 151 6.71 -2.27 10.95
N GLY A 152 7.21 -1.62 12.00
CA GLY A 152 8.57 -1.85 12.49
C GLY A 152 8.62 -2.98 13.52
N ASN A 153 9.58 -3.88 13.38
CA ASN A 153 9.81 -4.97 14.33
C ASN A 153 11.08 -4.74 15.15
N GLU A 154 12.19 -4.40 14.49
CA GLU A 154 13.47 -4.15 15.16
C GLU A 154 14.24 -3.04 14.47
N GLY A 155 14.91 -2.19 15.25
CA GLY A 155 15.74 -1.11 14.74
C GLY A 155 14.92 0.09 14.28
N LYS A 156 15.49 0.88 13.36
CA LYS A 156 14.90 2.11 12.83
C LYS A 156 15.01 2.18 11.31
N ALA A 157 13.91 2.50 10.64
CA ALA A 157 13.87 2.91 9.24
C ALA A 157 13.34 4.34 9.10
N GLU A 158 13.60 4.97 7.95
CA GLU A 158 13.04 6.28 7.59
C GLU A 158 12.11 6.09 6.41
N ILE A 159 10.85 6.50 6.57
CA ILE A 159 9.82 6.35 5.55
C ILE A 159 9.61 7.70 4.90
N GLY A 160 9.89 7.78 3.61
CA GLY A 160 9.58 8.94 2.77
C GLY A 160 8.39 8.67 1.86
N GLY A 161 7.76 9.75 1.38
CA GLY A 161 6.74 9.72 0.34
C GLY A 161 7.13 10.66 -0.81
N ASP A 162 6.13 11.18 -1.52
CA ASP A 162 6.34 12.21 -2.56
C ASP A 162 6.78 13.56 -1.98
N SER A 163 6.56 13.79 -0.67
CA SER A 163 7.01 14.99 0.03
C SER A 163 8.42 14.86 0.59
N ALA A 164 9.07 15.99 0.87
CA ALA A 164 10.44 16.02 1.41
C ALA A 164 10.55 15.59 2.89
N SER A 165 9.42 15.32 3.57
CA SER A 165 9.40 15.00 4.99
C SER A 165 9.36 13.48 5.21
N ASN A 166 10.33 12.96 5.95
CA ASN A 166 10.41 11.55 6.31
C ASN A 166 9.88 11.32 7.74
N LYS A 167 9.32 10.13 7.98
CA LYS A 167 8.85 9.69 9.29
C LYS A 167 9.64 8.46 9.76
N PRO A 168 10.04 8.41 11.04
CA PRO A 168 10.77 7.27 11.56
C PRO A 168 9.82 6.08 11.75
N LEU A 169 10.22 4.90 11.30
CA LEU A 169 9.58 3.64 11.65
C LEU A 169 10.44 2.92 12.67
N THR A 170 9.90 2.69 13.87
CA THR A 170 10.58 1.98 14.97
C THR A 170 9.80 0.74 15.37
N ALA A 171 10.39 -0.10 16.23
CA ALA A 171 9.73 -1.27 16.80
C ALA A 171 8.32 -0.94 17.34
N ASP A 172 7.36 -1.81 17.04
CA ASP A 172 5.96 -1.72 17.44
C ASP A 172 5.27 -0.40 17.08
N THR A 173 5.67 0.17 15.95
CA THR A 173 4.97 1.30 15.33
C THR A 173 4.50 0.97 13.92
N MET A 174 3.42 1.63 13.52
CA MET A 174 2.92 1.66 12.16
C MET A 174 3.14 3.05 11.55
N VAL A 175 3.61 3.07 10.30
CA VAL A 175 3.62 4.27 9.44
C VAL A 175 2.93 3.91 8.14
N GLN A 176 2.11 4.84 7.63
CA GLN A 176 1.36 4.66 6.39
C GLN A 176 1.60 5.80 5.42
N ASN A 177 1.32 5.56 4.15
CA ASN A 177 1.42 6.58 3.09
C ASN A 177 0.47 6.25 1.93
N THR A 178 0.02 7.26 1.20
CA THR A 178 -0.58 7.12 -0.14
C THR A 178 -0.16 8.31 -1.04
N ARG A 179 -0.69 8.38 -2.27
CA ARG A 179 -0.29 9.36 -3.32
C ARG A 179 -0.24 10.80 -2.81
N GLY A 180 0.84 11.51 -3.11
CA GLY A 180 0.95 12.96 -2.93
C GLY A 180 0.94 13.43 -1.48
N ILE A 181 1.06 12.52 -0.51
CA ILE A 181 0.90 12.82 0.92
C ILE A 181 2.19 12.46 1.67
N THR A 182 2.51 13.26 2.69
CA THR A 182 3.58 12.95 3.65
C THR A 182 3.22 11.69 4.44
N PRO A 183 4.14 10.75 4.68
CA PRO A 183 3.86 9.61 5.55
C PRO A 183 3.24 10.02 6.89
N THR A 184 2.34 9.20 7.43
CA THR A 184 1.66 9.48 8.71
C THR A 184 2.67 9.52 9.85
N ASP A 185 2.32 10.23 10.93
CA ASP A 185 3.08 10.09 12.17
C ASP A 185 3.09 8.62 12.64
N PRO A 186 4.17 8.16 13.30
CA PRO A 186 4.24 6.81 13.80
C PRO A 186 3.17 6.56 14.85
N VAL A 187 2.37 5.51 14.63
CA VAL A 187 1.32 5.10 15.56
C VAL A 187 1.79 3.86 16.30
N LYS A 188 1.75 3.89 17.64
CA LYS A 188 2.12 2.74 18.45
C LYS A 188 1.11 1.60 18.28
N VAL A 189 1.61 0.38 18.15
CA VAL A 189 0.80 -0.84 18.07
C VAL A 189 0.63 -1.41 19.46
N GLU A 190 -0.52 -1.16 20.08
CA GLU A 190 -0.83 -1.64 21.44
C GLU A 190 -1.49 -3.01 21.41
N GLN A 191 -1.14 -3.88 22.37
CA GLN A 191 -1.75 -5.21 22.50
C GLN A 191 -3.27 -5.14 22.61
N ASN A 192 -3.96 -6.19 22.15
CA ASN A 192 -5.42 -6.30 22.16
C ASN A 192 -6.15 -5.23 21.34
N THR A 193 -5.47 -4.57 20.39
CA THR A 193 -6.10 -3.66 19.42
C THR A 193 -6.30 -4.34 18.07
N PRO A 194 -7.22 -3.84 17.22
CA PRO A 194 -7.31 -4.28 15.82
C PRO A 194 -5.99 -4.13 15.07
N LEU A 195 -5.22 -3.08 15.39
CA LEU A 195 -3.92 -2.84 14.77
C LEU A 195 -2.88 -3.90 15.16
N TYR A 196 -2.89 -4.36 16.41
CA TYR A 196 -2.08 -5.49 16.84
C TYR A 196 -2.47 -6.79 16.15
N THR A 197 -3.78 -7.04 16.01
CA THR A 197 -4.30 -8.20 15.25
C THR A 197 -3.81 -8.18 13.80
N ALA A 198 -3.82 -7.00 13.16
CA ALA A 198 -3.26 -6.80 11.83
C ALA A 198 -1.75 -7.08 11.77
N LYS A 199 -0.97 -6.57 12.74
CA LYS A 199 0.47 -6.83 12.84
C LYS A 199 0.77 -8.33 13.00
N GLU A 200 0.09 -9.02 13.91
CA GLU A 200 0.25 -10.47 14.10
C GLU A 200 -0.12 -11.27 12.85
N GLY A 201 -1.23 -10.91 12.18
CA GLY A 201 -1.62 -11.52 10.92
C GLY A 201 -0.54 -11.36 9.85
N PHE A 202 0.07 -10.18 9.77
CA PHE A 202 1.18 -9.90 8.87
C PHE A 202 2.43 -10.73 9.24
N GLU A 203 2.79 -10.79 10.52
CA GLU A 203 3.92 -11.58 10.99
C GLU A 203 3.78 -13.06 10.63
N LYS A 204 2.56 -13.62 10.75
CA LYS A 204 2.25 -15.02 10.41
C LYS A 204 2.44 -15.31 8.92
N ILE A 205 1.86 -14.49 8.03
CA ILE A 205 1.92 -14.73 6.57
C ILE A 205 3.31 -14.47 5.97
N THR A 206 4.18 -13.78 6.72
CA THR A 206 5.58 -13.50 6.34
C THR A 206 6.60 -14.17 7.27
N ALA A 207 6.16 -15.15 8.06
CA ALA A 207 7.04 -15.91 8.94
C ALA A 207 8.11 -16.69 8.17
N ALA A 208 9.01 -17.39 8.86
CA ALA A 208 10.04 -18.21 8.21
C ALA A 208 9.48 -19.42 7.44
N GLN A 209 8.22 -19.79 7.71
CA GLN A 209 7.46 -20.84 7.04
C GLN A 209 6.20 -20.22 6.42
N PRO A 210 5.68 -20.78 5.32
CA PRO A 210 4.41 -20.33 4.76
C PRO A 210 3.26 -20.56 5.75
N PRO A 211 2.22 -19.71 5.75
CA PRO A 211 1.04 -19.94 6.56
C PRO A 211 0.23 -21.14 6.01
N GLU A 212 -0.55 -21.79 6.87
CA GLU A 212 -1.46 -22.87 6.45
C GLU A 212 -2.62 -22.32 5.61
N GLU A 213 -3.06 -21.11 5.93
CA GLU A 213 -4.17 -20.42 5.27
C GLU A 213 -3.86 -18.94 5.01
N TRP A 214 -4.60 -18.35 4.07
CA TRP A 214 -4.37 -16.98 3.61
C TRP A 214 -5.38 -15.96 4.13
N GLU A 215 -6.27 -16.36 5.04
CA GLU A 215 -7.33 -15.50 5.56
C GLU A 215 -6.76 -14.23 6.22
N ALA A 216 -5.71 -14.36 7.03
CA ALA A 216 -5.02 -13.22 7.63
C ALA A 216 -4.49 -12.23 6.56
N SER A 217 -3.97 -12.76 5.44
CA SER A 217 -3.47 -11.92 4.32
C SER A 217 -4.59 -11.19 3.59
N GLY A 218 -5.74 -11.85 3.40
CA GLY A 218 -6.92 -11.27 2.75
C GLY A 218 -7.60 -10.21 3.63
N ASN A 219 -7.69 -10.46 4.95
CA ASN A 219 -8.35 -9.56 5.88
C ASN A 219 -7.50 -8.35 6.29
N LEU A 220 -6.17 -8.46 6.21
CA LEU A 220 -5.22 -7.41 6.61
C LEU A 220 -5.58 -5.99 6.11
N PRO A 221 -5.75 -5.74 4.79
CA PRO A 221 -6.09 -4.40 4.30
C PRO A 221 -7.41 -3.86 4.88
N HIS A 222 -8.40 -4.72 5.13
CA HIS A 222 -9.70 -4.32 5.67
C HIS A 222 -9.65 -3.98 7.15
N ILE A 223 -8.88 -4.74 7.94
CA ILE A 223 -8.67 -4.44 9.37
C ILE A 223 -8.02 -3.06 9.51
N ILE A 224 -6.98 -2.79 8.72
CA ILE A 224 -6.27 -1.50 8.75
C ILE A 224 -7.15 -0.37 8.21
N ALA A 225 -7.93 -0.60 7.14
CA ALA A 225 -8.85 0.41 6.63
C ALA A 225 -9.93 0.80 7.66
N ARG A 226 -10.53 -0.16 8.36
CA ARG A 226 -11.49 0.11 9.45
C ARG A 226 -10.82 0.87 10.61
N TRP A 227 -9.60 0.47 10.99
CA TRP A 227 -8.82 1.17 12.00
C TRP A 227 -8.54 2.63 11.58
N ASN A 228 -8.15 2.86 10.32
CA ASN A 228 -7.93 4.20 9.78
C ASN A 228 -9.19 5.07 9.83
N ILE A 229 -10.37 4.51 9.54
CA ILE A 229 -11.64 5.23 9.65
C ILE A 229 -11.85 5.66 11.10
N GLN A 230 -11.76 4.74 12.06
CA GLN A 230 -11.89 5.06 13.48
C GLN A 230 -10.86 6.10 13.95
N HIS A 231 -9.61 5.96 13.51
CA HIS A 231 -8.55 6.90 13.87
C HIS A 231 -8.77 8.27 13.23
N GLY A 232 -9.27 8.32 11.99
CA GLY A 232 -9.62 9.54 11.29
C GLY A 232 -10.70 10.35 12.01
N HIS A 233 -11.70 9.70 12.59
CA HIS A 233 -12.67 10.38 13.47
C HIS A 233 -11.99 11.08 14.64
N TYR A 234 -11.11 10.36 15.36
CA TYR A 234 -10.36 10.93 16.49
C TYR A 234 -9.51 12.13 16.06
N LEU A 235 -8.85 12.04 14.90
CA LEU A 235 -8.07 13.14 14.33
C LEU A 235 -8.96 14.35 14.04
N ALA A 236 -10.11 14.14 13.38
CA ALA A 236 -11.06 15.20 13.06
C ALA A 236 -11.60 15.87 14.33
N ASP A 237 -12.02 15.10 15.33
CA ASP A 237 -12.50 15.62 16.62
C ASP A 237 -11.41 16.40 17.37
N SER A 238 -10.14 16.06 17.13
CA SER A 238 -8.97 16.77 17.67
C SER A 238 -8.54 17.99 16.83
N GLY A 239 -9.30 18.35 15.80
CA GLY A 239 -8.99 19.48 14.91
C GLY A 239 -7.95 19.20 13.82
N LYS A 240 -7.48 17.95 13.69
CA LYS A 240 -6.49 17.49 12.71
C LYS A 240 -7.17 17.02 11.43
N TYR A 241 -7.84 17.94 10.75
CA TYR A 241 -8.73 17.63 9.62
C TYR A 241 -7.98 17.10 8.40
N GLU A 242 -6.78 17.62 8.12
CA GLU A 242 -5.97 17.20 6.99
C GLU A 242 -5.48 15.76 7.18
N GLU A 243 -4.97 15.44 8.37
CA GLU A 243 -4.55 14.09 8.73
C GLU A 243 -5.72 13.10 8.74
N ALA A 244 -6.91 13.53 9.20
CA ALA A 244 -8.13 12.74 9.11
C ALA A 244 -8.45 12.37 7.65
N LEU A 245 -8.46 13.36 6.75
CA LEU A 245 -8.69 13.14 5.32
C LEU A 245 -7.64 12.19 4.71
N TYR A 246 -6.39 12.25 5.17
CA TYR A 246 -5.32 11.36 4.74
C TYR A 246 -5.56 9.91 5.14
N VAL A 247 -5.90 9.65 6.40
CA VAL A 247 -6.14 8.26 6.84
C VAL A 247 -7.40 7.68 6.20
N PHE A 248 -8.44 8.50 5.95
CA PHE A 248 -9.60 8.06 5.17
C PHE A 248 -9.23 7.73 3.71
N GLN A 249 -8.36 8.53 3.09
CA GLN A 249 -7.88 8.23 1.74
C GLN A 249 -7.08 6.92 1.71
N ILE A 250 -6.24 6.67 2.70
CA ILE A 250 -5.53 5.39 2.84
C ILE A 250 -6.52 4.23 3.00
N ALA A 251 -7.61 4.41 3.78
CA ALA A 251 -8.65 3.38 3.92
C ALA A 251 -9.33 3.05 2.57
N LEU A 252 -9.61 4.06 1.75
CA LEU A 252 -10.14 3.88 0.39
C LEU A 252 -9.17 3.15 -0.54
N ASP A 253 -7.87 3.46 -0.47
CA ASP A 253 -6.87 2.83 -1.32
C ASP A 253 -6.56 1.39 -0.87
N LEU A 254 -6.73 1.08 0.42
CA LEU A 254 -6.53 -0.26 0.99
C LEU A 254 -7.69 -1.20 0.74
N SER A 255 -8.95 -0.76 0.83
CA SER A 255 -10.09 -1.68 0.82
C SER A 255 -10.83 -1.68 -0.52
N ASP A 256 -11.13 -2.86 -1.03
CA ASP A 256 -12.06 -3.08 -2.14
C ASP A 256 -13.51 -3.29 -1.66
N LYS A 257 -13.73 -3.62 -0.38
CA LYS A 257 -15.08 -3.77 0.21
C LYS A 257 -15.85 -2.45 0.17
N LEU A 258 -16.97 -2.46 -0.57
CA LEU A 258 -17.80 -1.26 -0.79
C LEU A 258 -18.31 -0.64 0.50
N GLU A 259 -18.64 -1.45 1.52
CA GLU A 259 -19.08 -0.96 2.84
C GLU A 259 -18.01 -0.10 3.53
N ILE A 260 -16.74 -0.54 3.53
CA ILE A 260 -15.63 0.16 4.17
C ILE A 260 -15.30 1.43 3.38
N ARG A 261 -15.36 1.34 2.05
CA ARG A 261 -15.14 2.49 1.18
C ARG A 261 -16.25 3.54 1.36
N GLY A 262 -17.50 3.09 1.48
CA GLY A 262 -18.66 3.93 1.77
C GLY A 262 -18.49 4.67 3.09
N ASP A 263 -18.08 3.97 4.15
CA ASP A 263 -17.79 4.59 5.46
C ASP A 263 -16.71 5.67 5.33
N ALA A 264 -15.57 5.36 4.70
CA ALA A 264 -14.49 6.33 4.53
C ALA A 264 -14.93 7.56 3.69
N ARG A 265 -15.76 7.37 2.66
CA ARG A 265 -16.32 8.48 1.86
C ARG A 265 -17.27 9.36 2.70
N LEU A 266 -18.16 8.74 3.49
CA LEU A 266 -19.05 9.50 4.38
C LEU A 266 -18.26 10.36 5.36
N GLU A 267 -17.21 9.81 5.96
CA GLU A 267 -16.39 10.55 6.91
C GLU A 267 -15.59 11.67 6.27
N ARG A 268 -15.04 11.45 5.07
CA ARG A 268 -14.43 12.54 4.29
C ARG A 268 -15.43 13.65 3.99
N GLY A 269 -16.63 13.28 3.53
CA GLY A 269 -17.70 14.24 3.27
C GLY A 269 -18.08 15.04 4.51
N ALA A 270 -18.17 14.38 5.68
CA ALA A 270 -18.47 15.02 6.95
C ALA A 270 -17.37 16.00 7.37
N VAL A 271 -16.09 15.65 7.18
CA VAL A 271 -14.98 16.57 7.47
C VAL A 271 -15.03 17.80 6.56
N TYR A 272 -15.24 17.60 5.26
CA TYR A 272 -15.32 18.69 4.30
C TYR A 272 -16.49 19.63 4.61
N SER A 273 -17.69 19.11 4.87
CA SER A 273 -18.87 19.96 5.11
C SER A 273 -18.84 20.63 6.48
N ARG A 274 -18.56 19.87 7.55
CA ARG A 274 -18.72 20.36 8.93
C ARG A 274 -17.56 21.23 9.40
N PHE A 275 -16.33 20.88 9.03
CA PHE A 275 -15.14 21.52 9.58
C PHE A 275 -14.45 22.45 8.58
N LEU A 276 -14.35 22.03 7.31
CA LEU A 276 -13.62 22.79 6.30
C LEU A 276 -14.51 23.72 5.46
N ARG A 277 -15.84 23.65 5.63
CA ARG A 277 -16.84 24.42 4.85
C ARG A 277 -16.66 24.28 3.33
N ASN A 278 -16.12 23.14 2.89
CA ASN A 278 -15.94 22.83 1.48
C ASN A 278 -17.10 21.97 0.99
N GLN A 279 -18.22 22.63 0.69
CA GLN A 279 -19.46 21.96 0.29
C GLN A 279 -19.31 21.21 -1.05
N GLU A 280 -18.51 21.72 -1.98
CA GLU A 280 -18.26 21.07 -3.27
C GLU A 280 -17.53 19.73 -3.09
N ALA A 281 -16.47 19.70 -2.28
CA ALA A 281 -15.75 18.47 -1.98
C ALA A 281 -16.63 17.48 -1.22
N ALA A 282 -17.40 17.95 -0.22
CA ALA A 282 -18.33 17.09 0.50
C ALA A 282 -19.39 16.47 -0.42
N LEU A 283 -19.98 17.27 -1.31
CA LEU A 283 -20.96 16.80 -2.28
C LEU A 283 -20.36 15.73 -3.21
N ALA A 284 -19.13 15.94 -3.69
CA ALA A 284 -18.43 14.97 -4.51
C ALA A 284 -18.25 13.62 -3.79
N GLU A 285 -17.85 13.62 -2.52
CA GLU A 285 -17.70 12.39 -1.72
C GLU A 285 -19.02 11.62 -1.60
N TYR A 286 -20.15 12.30 -1.38
CA TYR A 286 -21.46 11.66 -1.29
C TYR A 286 -21.98 11.16 -2.64
N LEU A 287 -21.79 11.92 -3.72
CA LEU A 287 -22.18 11.50 -5.06
C LEU A 287 -21.42 10.22 -5.49
N LEU A 288 -20.13 10.13 -5.17
CA LEU A 288 -19.35 8.91 -5.44
C LEU A 288 -19.94 7.67 -4.75
N ILE A 289 -20.52 7.80 -3.56
CA ILE A 289 -21.22 6.68 -2.91
C ILE A 289 -22.46 6.27 -3.71
N LEU A 290 -23.25 7.24 -4.18
CA LEU A 290 -24.48 6.97 -4.93
C LEU A 290 -24.19 6.32 -6.30
N GLU A 291 -23.07 6.68 -6.91
CA GLU A 291 -22.67 6.21 -8.24
C GLU A 291 -21.90 4.89 -8.20
N GLU A 292 -20.91 4.76 -7.31
CA GLU A 292 -20.03 3.58 -7.27
C GLU A 292 -20.54 2.47 -6.34
N TYR A 293 -21.35 2.80 -5.32
CA TYR A 293 -21.74 1.86 -4.26
C TYR A 293 -23.26 1.67 -4.12
N PRO A 294 -23.98 1.25 -5.19
CA PRO A 294 -25.44 1.29 -5.25
C PRO A 294 -26.14 0.38 -4.22
N ILE A 295 -25.46 -0.63 -3.67
CA ILE A 295 -26.02 -1.59 -2.70
C ILE A 295 -25.45 -1.36 -1.29
N SER A 296 -24.64 -0.32 -1.08
CA SER A 296 -24.02 -0.06 0.23
C SER A 296 -25.01 0.49 1.26
N PRO A 297 -24.89 0.11 2.55
CA PRO A 297 -25.69 0.69 3.64
C PRO A 297 -25.54 2.21 3.77
N GLN A 298 -24.41 2.76 3.34
CA GLN A 298 -24.08 4.19 3.41
C GLN A 298 -24.85 5.02 2.37
N ARG A 299 -25.43 4.37 1.36
CA ARG A 299 -26.13 5.04 0.27
C ARG A 299 -27.34 5.85 0.77
N GLU A 300 -28.06 5.34 1.76
CA GLU A 300 -29.18 6.05 2.37
C GLU A 300 -28.73 7.41 2.92
N THR A 301 -27.71 7.39 3.78
CA THR A 301 -27.14 8.61 4.39
C THR A 301 -26.56 9.54 3.33
N ALA A 302 -25.84 9.00 2.35
CA ALA A 302 -25.25 9.80 1.26
C ALA A 302 -26.32 10.52 0.43
N LEU A 303 -27.46 9.88 0.15
CA LEU A 303 -28.54 10.47 -0.62
C LEU A 303 -29.23 11.60 0.16
N TYR A 304 -29.47 11.37 1.45
CA TYR A 304 -29.98 12.41 2.35
C TYR A 304 -29.04 13.61 2.39
N LEU A 305 -27.75 13.40 2.70
CA LEU A 305 -26.76 14.48 2.82
C LEU A 305 -26.55 15.22 1.50
N THR A 306 -26.62 14.52 0.36
CA THR A 306 -26.59 15.13 -0.98
C THR A 306 -27.76 16.09 -1.17
N GLY A 307 -28.98 15.68 -0.81
CA GLY A 307 -30.17 16.52 -0.88
C GLY A 307 -30.05 17.79 -0.03
N ILE A 308 -29.61 17.64 1.22
CA ILE A 308 -29.40 18.77 2.14
C ILE A 308 -28.35 19.74 1.59
N LEU A 309 -27.19 19.21 1.19
CA LEU A 309 -26.06 20.03 0.77
C LEU A 309 -26.37 20.79 -0.55
N LEU A 310 -27.12 20.18 -1.47
CA LEU A 310 -27.59 20.87 -2.67
C LEU A 310 -28.51 22.05 -2.34
N ASP A 311 -29.37 21.92 -1.32
CA ASP A 311 -30.24 23.02 -0.88
C ASP A 311 -29.43 24.15 -0.24
N GLU A 312 -28.47 23.81 0.63
CA GLU A 312 -27.55 24.77 1.24
C GLU A 312 -26.72 25.54 0.21
N MET A 313 -26.37 24.90 -0.92
CA MET A 313 -25.66 25.51 -2.04
C MET A 313 -26.59 26.31 -2.99
N GLY A 314 -27.91 26.36 -2.72
CA GLY A 314 -28.89 27.09 -3.54
C GLY A 314 -29.37 26.33 -4.79
N PHE A 315 -29.02 25.05 -4.95
CA PHE A 315 -29.51 24.19 -6.04
C PHE A 315 -30.85 23.54 -5.69
N THR A 316 -31.81 24.34 -5.26
CA THR A 316 -33.10 23.91 -4.67
C THR A 316 -33.86 22.90 -5.53
N LYS A 317 -33.90 23.06 -6.85
CA LYS A 317 -34.55 22.09 -7.75
C LYS A 317 -33.88 20.70 -7.68
N ARG A 318 -32.55 20.66 -7.72
CA ARG A 318 -31.78 19.39 -7.64
C ARG A 318 -31.88 18.78 -6.24
N ALA A 319 -31.90 19.62 -5.20
CA ALA A 319 -32.14 19.18 -3.84
C ALA A 319 -33.49 18.47 -3.70
N LYS A 320 -34.56 19.08 -4.22
CA LYS A 320 -35.91 18.49 -4.25
C LYS A 320 -35.92 17.16 -4.98
N GLU A 321 -35.30 17.07 -6.16
CA GLU A 321 -35.18 15.82 -6.92
C GLU A 321 -34.51 14.70 -6.10
N ARG A 322 -33.40 14.99 -5.41
CA ARG A 322 -32.69 14.02 -4.57
C ARG A 322 -33.44 13.64 -3.30
N LEU A 323 -34.14 14.57 -2.68
CA LEU A 323 -34.96 14.30 -1.49
C LEU A 323 -36.22 13.48 -1.84
N LEU A 324 -36.83 13.73 -2.99
CA LEU A 324 -37.91 12.88 -3.51
C LEU A 324 -37.40 11.47 -3.85
N GLN A 325 -36.20 11.38 -4.44
CA GLN A 325 -35.53 10.09 -4.67
C GLN A 325 -35.32 9.34 -3.34
N TYR A 326 -34.85 10.01 -2.28
CA TYR A 326 -34.72 9.41 -0.96
C TYR A 326 -36.04 8.85 -0.47
N LYS A 327 -37.11 9.66 -0.51
CA LYS A 327 -38.44 9.23 -0.04
C LYS A 327 -38.97 8.02 -0.80
N SER A 328 -38.66 7.91 -2.10
CA SER A 328 -39.05 6.76 -2.91
C SER A 328 -38.23 5.50 -2.59
N GLU A 329 -36.93 5.63 -2.39
CA GLU A 329 -36.02 4.49 -2.23
C GLU A 329 -35.91 4.01 -0.77
N PHE A 330 -36.09 4.92 0.19
CA PHE A 330 -35.99 4.67 1.63
C PHE A 330 -37.21 5.20 2.39
N PRO A 331 -38.43 4.71 2.09
CA PRO A 331 -39.66 5.20 2.72
C PRO A 331 -39.71 4.99 4.24
N ASN A 332 -38.93 4.05 4.76
CA ASN A 332 -38.76 3.79 6.20
C ASN A 332 -37.32 4.09 6.68
N GLY A 333 -36.61 4.95 5.95
CA GLY A 333 -35.21 5.29 6.24
C GLY A 333 -35.06 6.11 7.52
N LYS A 334 -33.86 6.06 8.10
CA LYS A 334 -33.40 6.78 9.31
C LYS A 334 -33.60 8.29 9.22
N HIS A 335 -33.60 8.86 8.02
CA HIS A 335 -33.71 10.30 7.77
C HIS A 335 -35.06 10.72 7.20
N ILE A 336 -36.05 9.82 7.05
CA ILE A 336 -37.31 10.12 6.36
C ILE A 336 -38.05 11.33 6.96
N GLY A 337 -38.12 11.44 8.29
CA GLY A 337 -38.78 12.58 8.95
C GLY A 337 -38.12 13.92 8.63
N ASN A 338 -36.79 13.95 8.54
CA ASN A 338 -36.07 15.16 8.13
C ASN A 338 -36.36 15.47 6.66
N VAL A 339 -36.29 14.47 5.78
CA VAL A 339 -36.56 14.62 4.34
C VAL A 339 -37.94 15.21 4.09
N GLU A 340 -38.97 14.73 4.77
CA GLU A 340 -40.33 15.27 4.64
C GLU A 340 -40.42 16.72 5.09
N THR A 341 -39.73 17.07 6.18
CA THR A 341 -39.65 18.45 6.67
C THR A 341 -38.98 19.38 5.66
N TYR A 342 -37.88 18.96 5.04
CA TYR A 342 -37.20 19.75 3.99
C TYR A 342 -38.06 19.92 2.75
N LEU A 343 -38.73 18.85 2.28
CA LEU A 343 -39.61 18.90 1.11
C LEU A 343 -40.79 19.86 1.28
N GLN A 344 -41.29 20.06 2.50
CA GLN A 344 -42.33 21.06 2.78
C GLN A 344 -41.81 22.51 2.71
N ARG A 345 -40.53 22.73 2.99
CA ARG A 345 -39.90 24.05 2.99
C ARG A 345 -39.45 24.49 1.60
N ILE A 346 -39.05 23.53 0.76
CA ILE A 346 -38.63 23.78 -0.62
C ILE A 346 -39.85 24.14 -1.47
N LYS A 347 -40.04 25.44 -1.71
CA LYS A 347 -41.06 25.97 -2.64
C LYS A 347 -40.64 25.72 -4.10
N ASP A 348 -41.62 25.57 -4.98
CA ASP A 348 -41.42 25.38 -6.43
C ASP A 348 -40.74 26.57 -7.12
#